data_AF-A0A7I8ETR6-F1
#
_entry.id   AF-A0A7I8ETR6-F1
#
_cell.length_a   1.000
_cell.length_b   1.000
_cell.length_c   1.000
_cell.angle_alpha   90.00
_cell.angle_beta   90.00
_cell.angle_gamma   90.00
#
_symmetry.space_group_name_H-M   'P 1'
#
loop_
_entity.id
_entity.type
_entity.pdbx_description
1 polymer ?
#
loop_
_entity_poly.entity_id
_entity_poly.type
_entity_poly.pdbx_seq_one_letter_code
_entity_poly.pdbx_strand_id
1 'polypeptide(L)'
;MTSIFGLYGITSIDINAAARILQDALNMPFESYESSFWGGYYVTRDEQRGETISLKENFNQAEQEWNWPAFEQYPLTLEVSLRDSTVERSQEIEAQLMQIPNLPITFLQRS
;
A
#
# COMPACT_ATOMS: atom_id res chain seq x y z
N MET A 1 16.30 6.93 14.80
CA MET A 1 15.55 6.94 13.53
C MET A 1 14.48 5.87 13.68
N THR A 2 13.22 6.29 13.81
CA THR A 2 12.10 5.37 13.94
C THR A 2 11.45 5.28 12.57
N SER A 3 11.30 4.08 12.02
CA SER A 3 10.53 3.86 10.81
C SER A 3 9.20 3.27 11.23
N ILE A 4 8.11 3.84 10.73
CA ILE A 4 6.76 3.29 10.95
C ILE A 4 6.37 2.53 9.70
N PHE A 5 5.91 1.30 9.88
CA PHE A 5 5.36 0.49 8.81
C PHE A 5 3.89 0.21 9.07
N GLY A 6 3.03 0.50 8.11
CA GLY A 6 1.61 0.13 8.13
C GLY A 6 1.28 -0.79 6.96
N LEU A 7 0.57 -1.89 7.24
CA LEU A 7 0.06 -2.80 6.22
C LEU A 7 -1.47 -2.75 6.20
N TYR A 8 -2.01 -2.65 5.00
CA TYR A 8 -3.44 -2.62 4.75
C TYR A 8 -3.81 -3.64 3.67
N GLY A 9 -4.96 -4.28 3.84
CA GLY A 9 -5.54 -5.21 2.88
C GLY A 9 -6.64 -4.52 2.08
N ILE A 10 -6.68 -4.79 0.77
CA ILE A 10 -7.68 -4.24 -0.15
C ILE A 10 -8.40 -5.40 -0.82
N THR A 11 -9.73 -5.39 -0.82
CA THR A 11 -10.54 -6.48 -1.40
C THR A 11 -10.81 -6.33 -2.91
N SER A 12 -10.38 -5.22 -3.51
CA SER A 12 -10.34 -5.06 -4.97
C SER A 12 -9.41 -6.09 -5.59
N ILE A 13 -9.75 -6.60 -6.77
CA ILE A 13 -8.91 -7.50 -7.58
C ILE A 13 -8.18 -6.77 -8.72
N ASP A 14 -8.54 -5.52 -9.01
CA ASP A 14 -7.92 -4.72 -10.06
C ASP A 14 -6.96 -3.71 -9.45
N ILE A 15 -5.66 -4.01 -9.55
CA ILE A 15 -4.58 -3.16 -9.04
C ILE A 15 -4.52 -1.81 -9.74
N ASN A 16 -4.87 -1.74 -11.04
CA ASN A 16 -4.85 -0.49 -11.79
C ASN A 16 -5.98 0.44 -11.35
N ALA A 17 -7.17 -0.11 -11.10
CA ALA A 17 -8.29 0.63 -10.55
C ALA A 17 -7.99 1.12 -9.13
N ALA A 18 -7.43 0.25 -8.28
CA ALA A 18 -7.03 0.61 -6.92
C ALA A 18 -5.95 1.71 -6.90
N ALA A 19 -4.94 1.63 -7.78
CA ALA A 19 -3.89 2.64 -7.89
C ALA A 19 -4.44 4.01 -8.28
N ARG A 20 -5.39 4.09 -9.23
CA ARG A 20 -6.05 5.34 -9.63
C ARG A 20 -6.82 5.96 -8.47
N ILE A 21 -7.61 5.15 -7.76
CA ILE A 21 -8.37 5.62 -6.59
C ILE A 21 -7.44 6.13 -5.48
N LEU A 22 -6.35 5.42 -5.20
CA LEU A 22 -5.35 5.83 -4.21
C LEU A 22 -4.62 7.11 -4.63
N GLN A 23 -4.28 7.25 -5.91
CA GLN A 23 -3.67 8.47 -6.44
C GLN A 23 -4.60 9.68 -6.22
N ASP A 24 -5.88 9.53 -6.56
CA ASP A 24 -6.86 10.62 -6.42
C ASP A 24 -7.09 10.97 -4.94
N ALA A 25 -7.14 9.95 -4.06
CA ALA A 25 -7.39 10.14 -2.64
C ALA A 25 -6.21 10.74 -1.87
N LEU A 26 -4.98 10.28 -2.17
CA LEU A 26 -3.76 10.74 -1.50
C LEU A 26 -3.13 11.96 -2.18
N ASN A 27 -3.63 12.32 -3.37
CA ASN A 27 -3.07 13.36 -4.24
C ASN A 27 -1.55 13.15 -4.46
N MET A 28 -1.18 11.89 -4.73
CA MET A 28 0.20 11.45 -4.93
C MET A 28 0.29 10.57 -6.19
N PRO A 29 1.27 10.79 -7.08
CA PRO A 29 1.38 10.00 -8.30
C PRO A 29 1.85 8.57 -7.98
N PHE A 30 1.04 7.57 -8.35
CA PHE A 30 1.44 6.17 -8.26
C PHE A 30 2.07 5.75 -9.59
N GLU A 31 3.37 5.48 -9.57
CA GLU A 31 4.12 5.02 -10.73
C GLU A 31 4.08 3.49 -10.79
N SER A 32 3.81 2.94 -11.98
CA SER A 32 3.84 1.49 -12.21
C SER A 32 5.27 1.00 -12.41
N TYR A 33 5.60 -0.11 -11.76
CA TYR A 33 6.86 -0.81 -11.92
C TYR A 33 6.59 -2.30 -12.16
N GLU A 34 7.50 -2.95 -12.85
CA GLU A 34 7.47 -4.38 -13.08
C GLU A 34 8.69 -5.01 -12.38
N SER A 35 8.44 -6.02 -11.57
CA SER A 35 9.48 -6.74 -10.84
C SER A 35 9.39 -8.23 -11.12
N SER A 36 10.54 -8.86 -11.35
CA SER A 36 10.65 -10.32 -11.39
C SER A 36 10.21 -11.01 -10.10
N PHE A 37 10.20 -10.27 -8.97
CA PHE A 37 9.87 -10.78 -7.65
C PHE A 37 8.47 -10.39 -7.18
N TRP A 38 7.93 -9.23 -7.58
CA TRP A 38 6.62 -8.77 -7.07
C TRP A 38 5.54 -8.74 -8.14
N GLY A 39 5.88 -9.06 -9.39
CA GLY A 39 5.02 -8.78 -10.54
C GLY A 39 4.89 -7.28 -10.79
N GLY A 40 3.76 -6.87 -11.36
CA GLY A 40 3.40 -5.47 -11.53
C GLY A 40 2.98 -4.85 -10.20
N TYR A 41 3.58 -3.74 -9.83
CA TYR A 41 3.22 -3.00 -8.61
C TYR A 41 3.21 -1.50 -8.86
N TYR A 42 2.55 -0.77 -7.97
CA TYR A 42 2.55 0.68 -8.01
C TYR A 42 3.23 1.23 -6.76
N VAL A 43 3.98 2.32 -6.91
CA VAL A 43 4.63 2.98 -5.78
C VAL A 43 4.58 4.49 -5.93
N THR A 44 4.41 5.18 -4.81
CA THR A 44 4.67 6.61 -4.68
C THR A 44 5.70 6.85 -3.59
N ARG A 45 6.53 7.88 -3.77
CA ARG A 45 7.57 8.29 -2.84
C ARG A 45 7.54 9.80 -2.64
N ASP A 46 7.52 10.22 -1.38
CA ASP A 46 7.79 11.60 -0.99
C ASP A 46 9.12 11.63 -0.23
N GLU A 47 10.21 11.89 -0.96
CA GLU A 47 11.57 11.96 -0.41
C GLU A 47 11.74 13.09 0.62
N GLN A 48 10.94 14.18 0.52
CA GLN A 48 11.02 15.27 1.49
C GLN A 48 10.43 14.86 2.84
N ARG A 49 9.44 13.98 2.82
CA ARG A 49 8.74 13.48 4.01
C ARG A 49 9.19 12.08 4.45
N GLY A 50 10.06 11.43 3.69
CA GLY A 50 10.49 10.06 3.95
C GLY A 50 9.35 9.04 3.80
N GLU A 51 8.35 9.32 2.96
CA GLU A 51 7.17 8.47 2.80
C GLU A 51 7.30 7.60 1.56
N THR A 52 6.97 6.32 1.69
CA THR A 52 6.88 5.39 0.57
C THR A 52 5.61 4.58 0.73
N ILE A 53 4.75 4.61 -0.28
CA ILE A 53 3.51 3.83 -0.30
C ILE A 53 3.54 2.92 -1.51
N SER A 54 3.42 1.61 -1.28
CA SER A 54 3.51 0.58 -2.32
C SER A 54 2.23 -0.24 -2.35
N LEU A 55 1.60 -0.34 -3.52
CA LEU A 55 0.45 -1.19 -3.79
C LEU A 55 0.91 -2.40 -4.61
N LYS A 56 0.62 -3.61 -4.13
CA LYS A 56 1.04 -4.86 -4.76
C LYS A 56 -0.10 -5.87 -4.80
N GLU A 57 0.00 -6.82 -5.72
CA GLU A 57 -0.73 -8.08 -5.59
C GLU A 57 -0.20 -8.85 -4.39
N ASN A 58 -1.09 -9.43 -3.59
CA ASN A 58 -0.69 -10.24 -2.46
C ASN A 58 -0.21 -11.62 -2.91
N PHE A 59 -0.80 -12.15 -3.99
CA PHE A 59 -0.32 -13.38 -4.60
C PHE A 59 0.75 -13.07 -5.64
N ASN A 60 1.96 -13.58 -5.41
CA ASN A 60 3.06 -13.49 -6.35
C ASN A 60 2.96 -14.60 -7.39
N GLN A 61 2.54 -14.26 -8.61
CA GLN A 61 2.42 -15.26 -9.68
C GLN A 61 3.77 -15.87 -10.12
N ALA A 62 4.87 -15.13 -10.00
CA ALA A 62 6.18 -15.61 -10.40
C ALA A 62 6.70 -16.71 -9.47
N GLU A 63 6.49 -16.54 -8.16
CA GLU A 63 6.93 -17.49 -7.13
C GLU A 63 5.84 -18.51 -6.75
N GLN A 64 4.60 -18.29 -7.18
CA GLN A 64 3.42 -19.08 -6.78
C GLN A 64 3.18 -19.08 -5.26
N GLU A 65 3.49 -17.95 -4.61
CA GLU A 65 3.44 -17.79 -3.16
C GLU A 65 2.70 -16.51 -2.75
N TRP A 66 2.22 -16.47 -1.50
CA TRP A 66 1.63 -15.27 -0.92
C TRP A 66 2.71 -14.40 -0.28
N ASN A 67 2.76 -13.12 -0.67
CA ASN A 67 3.61 -12.11 -0.07
C ASN A 67 3.30 -11.92 1.43
N TRP A 68 2.01 -12.00 1.77
CA TRP A 68 1.53 -11.98 3.15
C TRP A 68 0.56 -13.14 3.40
N PRO A 69 1.08 -14.35 3.74
CA PRO A 69 0.26 -15.56 3.88
C PRO A 69 -0.83 -15.48 4.96
N ALA A 70 -0.58 -14.72 6.03
CA ALA A 70 -1.57 -14.50 7.10
C ALA A 70 -2.78 -13.65 6.65
N PHE A 71 -2.70 -13.05 5.46
CA PHE A 71 -3.66 -12.09 4.92
C PHE A 71 -4.10 -12.47 3.49
N GLU A 72 -4.07 -13.76 3.13
CA GLU A 72 -4.41 -14.29 1.80
C GLU A 72 -5.83 -13.93 1.31
N GLN A 73 -6.74 -13.57 2.23
CA GLN A 73 -8.09 -13.11 1.89
C GLN A 73 -8.12 -11.73 1.21
N TYR A 74 -7.01 -10.97 1.23
CA TYR A 74 -6.87 -9.69 0.56
C TYR A 74 -6.04 -9.88 -0.72
N PRO A 75 -6.66 -9.74 -1.92
CA PRO A 75 -5.96 -9.88 -3.19
C PRO A 75 -4.85 -8.85 -3.39
N LEU A 76 -5.03 -7.65 -2.82
CA LEU A 76 -4.07 -6.55 -2.90
C LEU A 76 -3.64 -6.12 -1.50
N THR A 77 -2.38 -5.73 -1.38
CA THR A 77 -1.82 -5.14 -0.16
C THR A 77 -1.26 -3.75 -0.43
N LEU A 78 -1.46 -2.86 0.55
CA LEU A 78 -0.90 -1.53 0.57
C LEU A 78 0.08 -1.43 1.74
N GLU A 79 1.34 -1.16 1.42
CA GLU A 79 2.43 -1.01 2.37
C GLU A 79 2.78 0.48 2.48
N VAL A 80 2.69 1.02 3.69
CA VAL A 80 3.04 2.42 4.01
C VAL A 80 4.28 2.41 4.89
N SER A 81 5.38 2.96 4.39
CA SER A 81 6.63 3.12 5.13
C SER A 81 6.92 4.60 5.33
N LEU A 82 7.08 5.02 6.58
CA LEU A 82 7.36 6.40 6.95
C LEU A 82 8.69 6.43 7.72
N ARG A 83 9.74 6.92 7.06
CA ARG A 83 11.07 7.07 7.64
C ARG A 83 11.19 8.43 8.30
N ASP A 84 11.75 8.46 9.50
CA ASP A 84 11.95 9.68 10.29
C ASP A 84 10.66 10.51 10.48
N SER A 85 9.53 9.82 10.50
CA SER A 85 8.20 10.41 10.61
C SER A 85 7.58 10.19 12.00
N THR A 86 6.44 10.83 12.24
CA THR A 86 5.73 10.76 13.52
C THR A 86 4.57 9.76 13.47
N VAL A 87 4.16 9.28 14.65
CA VAL A 87 2.94 8.46 14.80
C VAL A 87 1.70 9.23 14.31
N GLU A 88 1.67 10.54 14.53
CA GLU A 88 0.61 11.43 14.04
C GLU A 88 0.48 11.35 12.52
N ARG A 89 1.60 11.41 11.79
CA ARG A 89 1.59 11.32 10.33
C ARG A 89 1.08 9.95 9.84
N SER A 90 1.43 8.87 10.54
CA SER A 90 0.89 7.55 10.27
C SER A 90 -0.62 7.49 10.44
N GLN A 91 -1.15 8.13 11.50
CA GLN A 91 -2.59 8.21 11.75
C GLN A 91 -3.32 9.07 10.72
N GLU A 92 -2.70 10.14 10.22
CA GLU A 92 -3.27 10.95 9.14
C GLU A 92 -3.44 10.14 7.85
N ILE A 93 -2.40 9.39 7.44
CA ILE A 93 -2.47 8.55 6.24
C ILE A 93 -3.53 7.46 6.45
N GLU A 94 -3.55 6.80 7.60
CA GLU A 94 -4.58 5.81 7.94
C GLU A 94 -5.99 6.42 7.85
N ALA A 95 -6.21 7.59 8.44
CA ALA A 95 -7.50 8.27 8.38
C ALA A 95 -7.93 8.60 6.95
N GLN A 96 -6.99 9.02 6.09
CA GLN A 96 -7.26 9.24 4.67
C GLN A 96 -7.65 7.95 3.97
N LEU A 97 -6.89 6.86 4.19
CA LEU A 97 -7.15 5.55 3.59
C LEU A 97 -8.53 4.99 3.99
N MET A 98 -8.91 5.13 5.25
CA MET A 98 -10.20 4.64 5.75
C MET A 98 -11.41 5.46 5.24
N GLN A 99 -11.17 6.65 4.69
CA GLN A 99 -12.22 7.53 4.15
C GLN A 99 -12.37 7.41 2.62
N ILE A 100 -11.55 6.59 1.95
CA ILE A 100 -11.60 6.45 0.49
C ILE A 100 -12.93 5.79 0.08
N PRO A 101 -13.80 6.51 -0.66
CA PRO A 101 -15.02 5.92 -1.15
C PRO A 101 -14.69 4.87 -2.22
N ASN A 102 -15.42 3.75 -2.21
CA ASN A 102 -15.32 2.69 -3.23
C ASN A 102 -13.99 1.92 -3.28
N LEU A 103 -13.16 2.02 -2.24
CA LEU A 103 -12.01 1.14 -2.06
C LEU A 103 -12.08 0.55 -0.65
N PRO A 104 -12.54 -0.71 -0.49
CA PRO A 104 -12.60 -1.32 0.83
C PRO A 104 -11.19 -1.64 1.30
N ILE A 105 -10.67 -0.79 2.19
CA ILE A 105 -9.35 -0.93 2.82
C ILE A 105 -9.55 -1.39 4.26
N THR A 106 -8.77 -2.37 4.70
CA THR A 106 -8.73 -2.84 6.08
C THR A 106 -7.31 -2.68 6.64
N PHE A 107 -7.17 -2.05 7.80
CA PHE A 107 -5.89 -2.03 8.52
C PHE A 107 -5.56 -3.42 9.05
N LEU A 108 -4.34 -3.91 8.79
CA LEU A 108 -3.91 -5.26 9.14
C LEU A 108 -2.90 -5.26 10.28
N GLN A 109 -1.84 -4.45 10.17
CA GLN A 109 -0.80 -4.37 11.19
C GLN A 109 0.00 -3.07 11.09
N ARG A 110 0.66 -2.70 12.19
CA ARG A 110 1.66 -1.64 12.24
C ARG A 110 2.90 -2.14 12.99
N SER A 111 4.09 -1.73 12.56
CA SER A 111 5.38 -2.05 13.19
C SER A 111 6.24 -0.80 13.35
#